data_AF-A0A820J015-F1
#
_entry.id   AF-A0A820J015-F1
#
_cell.length_a   1.000
_cell.length_b   1.000
_cell.length_c   1.000
_cell.angle_alpha   90.00
_cell.angle_beta   90.00
_cell.angle_gamma   90.00
#
_symmetry.space_group_name_H-M   'P 1'
#
loop_
_entity.id
_entity.type
_entity.pdbx_description
1 polymer ?
#
loop_
_entity_poly.entity_id
_entity_poly.type
_entity_poly.pdbx_seq_one_letter_code
_entity_poly.pdbx_strand_id
1 'polypeptide(L)'
;MNPKAVFQWIHRKVSNYNLFMLEENDYDDDDDGDGGGGSIRDPAITLKYQKYKTWLYVILLIVCLYVLFYVTLIKKESKTVVIKNITPDIFNKLYLEHGQSLSCPCSTVMIPYENFVSNNVTMHPICSSVFVEKQWIDGLYFADAKPLGPWDFRKTAFSE
;
A
#
# COMPACT_ATOMS: atom_id res chain seq x y z
N MET A 1 -5.42 -8.78 33.49
CA MET A 1 -4.24 -8.34 34.27
C MET A 1 -3.88 -6.93 33.82
N ASN A 2 -3.98 -5.93 34.69
CA ASN A 2 -3.94 -4.52 34.27
C ASN A 2 -2.48 -4.07 34.03
N PRO A 3 -2.09 -3.75 32.78
CA PRO A 3 -0.68 -3.50 32.43
C PRO A 3 -0.08 -2.31 33.19
N LYS A 4 -0.91 -1.32 33.54
CA LYS A 4 -0.49 -0.16 34.34
C LYS A 4 -0.12 -0.54 35.77
N ALA A 5 -0.84 -1.48 36.37
CA ALA A 5 -0.56 -1.93 37.74
C ALA A 5 0.73 -2.75 37.82
N VAL A 6 1.00 -3.57 36.80
CA VAL A 6 2.26 -4.33 36.69
C VAL A 6 3.44 -3.38 36.49
N PHE A 7 3.31 -2.39 35.61
CA PHE A 7 4.36 -1.41 35.38
C PHE A 7 4.66 -0.57 36.63
N GLN A 8 3.64 -0.11 37.35
CA GLN A 8 3.83 0.60 38.61
C GLN A 8 4.47 -0.27 39.70
N TRP A 9 4.10 -1.55 39.77
CA TRP A 9 4.70 -2.49 40.71
C TRP A 9 6.18 -2.76 40.41
N ILE A 10 6.52 -2.96 39.14
CA ILE A 10 7.91 -3.13 38.68
C ILE A 10 8.70 -1.83 38.92
N HIS A 11 8.15 -0.67 38.55
CA HIS A 11 8.80 0.63 38.74
C HIS A 11 9.08 0.90 40.23
N ARG A 12 8.11 0.64 41.11
CA ARG A 12 8.30 0.83 42.56
C ARG A 12 9.34 -0.14 43.12
N LYS A 13 9.40 -1.36 42.59
CA LYS A 13 10.37 -2.37 43.03
C LYS A 13 11.77 -2.02 42.55
N VAL A 14 11.93 -1.62 41.28
CA VAL A 14 13.20 -1.17 40.69
C VAL A 14 13.68 0.15 41.30
N SER A 15 12.79 1.07 41.67
CA SER A 15 13.11 2.34 42.32
C SER A 15 13.52 2.19 43.80
N ASN A 16 13.08 1.12 44.48
CA ASN A 16 13.45 0.85 45.86
C ASN A 16 14.83 0.15 45.98
N TYR A 17 15.27 -0.53 44.92
CA TYR A 17 16.68 -0.84 44.78
C TYR A 17 17.34 0.46 44.31
N ASN A 18 18.26 1.02 45.08
CA ASN A 18 19.10 2.17 44.70
C ASN A 18 19.96 1.84 43.46
N LEU A 19 19.33 1.60 42.30
CA LEU A 19 19.92 1.15 41.05
C LEU A 19 20.71 2.28 40.35
N PHE A 20 20.61 3.50 40.88
CA PHE A 20 21.28 4.70 40.38
C PHE A 20 22.02 5.49 41.46
N MET A 21 22.26 4.89 42.64
CA MET A 21 23.39 5.36 43.44
C MET A 21 24.63 4.77 42.80
N LEU A 22 25.20 5.52 41.86
CA LEU A 22 26.64 5.67 41.89
C LEU A 22 26.92 6.15 43.32
N GLU A 23 27.43 5.25 44.16
CA GLU A 23 28.06 5.63 45.41
C GLU A 23 29.32 6.40 45.00
N GLU A 24 29.10 7.63 44.56
CA GLU A 24 30.08 8.66 44.35
C GLU A 24 30.34 9.19 45.76
N ASN A 25 31.08 8.42 46.56
CA ASN A 25 31.67 8.81 47.86
C ASN A 25 32.58 7.67 48.34
N ASP A 26 33.65 7.40 47.60
CA ASP A 26 34.86 6.74 48.15
C ASP A 26 36.07 7.02 47.24
N TYR A 27 36.18 8.25 46.74
CA TYR A 27 37.45 8.82 46.31
C TYR A 27 37.84 9.84 47.38
N ASP A 28 38.19 9.36 48.56
CA ASP A 28 39.14 10.07 49.40
C ASP A 28 40.53 9.70 48.84
N ASP A 29 41.01 10.55 47.93
CA ASP A 29 42.42 10.65 47.56
C ASP A 29 43.19 11.12 48.80
N ASP A 30 43.59 10.19 49.66
CA ASP A 30 44.72 10.37 50.57
C ASP A 30 45.88 9.50 50.05
N ASP A 31 46.53 9.98 48.98
CA ASP A 31 47.87 9.54 48.61
C ASP A 31 48.86 10.55 49.19
N ASP A 32 49.29 10.30 50.43
CA ASP A 32 50.57 10.78 50.95
C ASP A 32 51.17 9.67 51.83
N GLY A 33 52.12 8.92 51.25
CA GLY A 33 53.25 8.39 52.00
C GLY A 33 53.31 6.89 52.25
N ASP A 34 54.08 6.23 51.38
CA ASP A 34 55.06 5.18 51.68
C ASP A 34 54.58 3.75 52.05
N GLY A 35 55.35 2.78 51.56
CA GLY A 35 55.34 1.40 52.05
C GLY A 35 54.68 0.39 51.11
N GLY A 36 55.52 -0.31 50.33
CA GLY A 36 55.11 -1.42 49.47
C GLY A 36 54.28 -2.49 50.19
N GLY A 37 53.14 -2.83 49.60
CA GLY A 37 52.28 -3.93 49.99
C GLY A 37 51.27 -4.20 48.88
N GLY A 38 51.24 -5.43 48.36
CA GLY A 38 50.42 -5.81 47.22
C GLY A 38 48.96 -5.39 47.36
N SER A 39 48.45 -4.72 46.31
CA SER A 39 47.05 -4.36 46.12
C SER A 39 46.15 -5.60 46.19
N ILE A 40 45.64 -5.92 47.38
CA ILE A 40 44.46 -6.76 47.52
C ILE A 40 43.29 -5.80 47.28
N ARG A 41 42.96 -5.59 46.00
CA ARG A 41 41.66 -5.03 45.63
C ARG A 41 40.61 -5.85 46.37
N ASP A 42 39.87 -5.23 47.28
CA ASP A 42 38.94 -5.95 48.15
C ASP A 42 38.04 -6.87 47.31
N PRO A 43 38.18 -8.21 47.42
CA PRO A 43 37.48 -9.14 46.53
C PRO A 43 35.96 -9.02 46.68
N ALA A 44 35.49 -8.54 47.83
CA ALA A 44 34.08 -8.29 48.09
C ALA A 44 33.47 -7.20 47.18
N ILE A 45 34.20 -6.13 46.90
CA ILE A 45 33.70 -5.00 46.09
C ILE A 45 33.65 -5.41 44.61
N THR A 46 34.70 -6.06 44.13
CA THR A 46 34.74 -6.57 42.75
C THR A 46 33.66 -7.63 42.48
N LEU A 47 33.35 -8.50 43.46
CA LEU A 47 32.28 -9.49 43.36
C LEU A 47 30.88 -8.86 43.34
N LYS A 48 30.64 -7.78 44.10
CA LYS A 48 29.36 -7.04 44.09
C LYS A 48 29.14 -6.35 42.74
N TYR A 49 30.18 -5.70 42.21
CA TYR A 49 30.14 -5.03 40.92
C TYR A 49 29.90 -6.00 39.76
N GLN A 50 30.57 -7.15 39.77
CA GLN A 50 30.36 -8.21 38.79
C GLN A 50 28.91 -8.71 38.81
N LYS A 51 28.34 -8.93 40.00
CA LYS A 51 26.93 -9.31 40.14
C LYS A 51 26.01 -8.24 39.54
N TYR A 52 26.20 -6.96 39.90
CA TYR A 52 25.36 -5.89 39.38
C TYR A 52 25.38 -5.78 37.85
N LYS A 53 26.58 -5.88 37.25
CA LYS A 53 26.73 -5.90 35.79
C LYS A 53 25.99 -7.06 35.14
N THR A 54 26.07 -8.26 35.72
CA THR A 54 25.36 -9.43 35.20
C THR A 54 23.85 -9.24 35.29
N TRP A 55 23.33 -8.70 36.40
CA TRP A 55 21.89 -8.45 36.54
C TRP A 55 21.39 -7.39 35.54
N LEU A 56 22.14 -6.31 35.36
CA LEU A 56 21.84 -5.28 34.35
C LEU A 56 21.85 -5.88 32.93
N TYR A 57 22.84 -6.70 32.61
CA TYR A 57 22.93 -7.41 31.34
C TYR A 57 21.75 -8.35 31.11
N VAL A 58 21.38 -9.14 32.13
CA VAL A 58 20.24 -10.07 32.06
C VAL A 58 18.93 -9.32 31.85
N ILE A 59 18.71 -8.21 32.56
CA ILE A 59 17.51 -7.37 32.38
C ILE A 59 17.46 -6.81 30.96
N LEU A 60 18.58 -6.25 30.47
CA LEU A 60 18.66 -5.70 29.12
C LEU A 60 18.39 -6.78 28.06
N LEU A 61 18.95 -7.98 28.24
CA LEU A 61 18.73 -9.12 27.37
C LEU A 61 17.26 -9.55 27.35
N ILE A 62 16.59 -9.60 28.50
CA ILE A 62 15.15 -9.90 28.59
C ILE A 62 14.32 -8.85 27.85
N VAL A 63 14.65 -7.56 27.98
CA VAL A 63 13.97 -6.48 27.25
C VAL A 63 14.16 -6.62 25.74
N CYS A 64 15.37 -6.89 25.28
CA CYS A 64 15.65 -7.12 23.86
C CYS A 64 14.86 -8.32 23.31
N LEU A 65 14.86 -9.45 24.01
CA LEU A 65 14.09 -10.63 23.61
C LEU A 65 12.58 -10.35 23.59
N TYR A 66 12.08 -9.58 24.56
CA TYR A 66 10.68 -9.17 24.60
C TYR A 66 10.32 -8.32 23.38
N VAL A 67 11.11 -7.30 23.04
CA VAL A 67 10.87 -6.47 21.85
C VAL A 67 10.87 -7.32 20.58
N LEU A 68 11.86 -8.21 20.42
CA LEU A 68 11.94 -9.10 19.26
C LEU A 68 10.71 -10.00 19.16
N PHE A 69 10.27 -10.60 20.26
CA PHE A 69 9.07 -11.44 20.33
C PHE A 69 7.83 -10.67 19.88
N TYR A 70 7.60 -9.46 20.40
CA TYR A 70 6.47 -8.63 20.02
C TYR A 70 6.50 -8.24 18.54
N VAL A 71 7.67 -7.85 18.03
CA VAL A 71 7.82 -7.53 16.60
C VAL A 71 7.50 -8.76 15.74
N THR A 72 7.96 -9.95 16.12
CA THR A 72 7.65 -11.19 15.39
C THR A 72 6.17 -11.55 15.44
N LEU A 73 5.47 -11.32 16.55
CA LEU A 73 4.03 -11.57 16.66
C LEU A 73 3.20 -10.60 15.82
N ILE A 74 3.65 -9.34 15.68
CA ILE A 74 2.93 -8.30 14.95
C ILE A 74 3.10 -8.47 13.43
N LYS A 75 4.08 -9.25 12.95
CA LYS A 75 4.22 -9.60 11.54
C LYS A 75 3.01 -10.42 11.08
N LYS A 76 1.97 -9.73 10.61
CA LYS A 76 0.85 -10.34 9.90
C LYS A 76 1.35 -10.82 8.54
N GLU A 77 1.17 -12.11 8.26
CA GLU A 77 1.35 -12.62 6.91
C GLU A 77 0.21 -12.11 6.02
N SER A 78 0.53 -11.21 5.09
CA SER A 78 -0.41 -10.78 4.07
C SER A 78 -0.54 -11.89 3.02
N LYS A 79 -1.67 -12.58 2.98
CA LYS A 79 -1.96 -13.55 1.91
C LYS A 79 -2.56 -12.82 0.72
N THR A 80 -1.91 -12.93 -0.44
CA THR A 80 -2.43 -12.44 -1.71
C THR A 80 -3.43 -13.45 -2.27
N VAL A 81 -4.72 -13.11 -2.28
CA VAL A 81 -5.76 -13.95 -2.88
C VAL A 81 -5.97 -13.51 -4.34
N VAL A 82 -5.75 -14.42 -5.28
CA VAL A 82 -5.96 -14.18 -6.72
C VAL A 82 -7.34 -14.67 -7.12
N ILE A 83 -8.23 -13.74 -7.46
CA ILE A 83 -9.59 -14.03 -7.95
C ILE A 83 -9.55 -13.98 -9.48
N LYS A 84 -9.79 -15.12 -10.13
CA LYS A 84 -9.89 -15.23 -11.60
C LYS A 84 -11.36 -15.07 -12.00
N ASN A 85 -11.66 -14.20 -12.96
CA ASN A 85 -13.00 -13.81 -13.43
C ASN A 85 -13.80 -13.00 -12.39
N ILE A 86 -13.54 -11.69 -12.34
CA ILE A 86 -14.30 -10.74 -11.51
C ILE A 86 -15.51 -10.21 -12.29
N THR A 87 -16.70 -10.34 -11.69
CA THR A 87 -17.92 -9.66 -12.13
C THR A 87 -17.91 -8.20 -11.64
N PRO A 88 -18.48 -7.22 -12.37
CA PRO A 88 -18.51 -5.81 -11.96
C PRO A 88 -19.02 -5.57 -10.52
N ASP A 89 -20.03 -6.32 -10.09
CA ASP A 89 -20.60 -6.19 -8.74
C ASP A 89 -19.62 -6.64 -7.64
N ILE A 90 -18.88 -7.71 -7.91
CA ILE A 90 -17.87 -8.26 -6.98
C ILE A 90 -16.68 -7.30 -6.89
N PHE A 91 -16.29 -6.68 -8.01
CA PHE A 91 -15.26 -5.65 -8.04
C PHE A 91 -15.63 -4.47 -7.15
N ASN A 92 -16.84 -3.92 -7.32
CA ASN A 92 -17.30 -2.78 -6.52
C ASN A 92 -17.29 -3.09 -5.03
N LYS A 93 -17.73 -4.28 -4.63
CA LYS A 93 -17.71 -4.71 -3.23
C LYS A 93 -16.27 -4.78 -2.68
N LEU A 94 -15.35 -5.41 -3.41
CA LEU A 94 -13.95 -5.55 -3.01
C LEU A 94 -13.22 -4.20 -3.00
N TYR A 95 -13.54 -3.31 -3.92
CA TYR A 95 -12.97 -1.96 -3.97
C TYR A 95 -13.37 -1.13 -2.76
N LEU A 96 -14.63 -1.23 -2.31
CA LEU A 96 -15.10 -0.54 -1.10
C LEU A 96 -14.41 -1.05 0.17
N GLU A 97 -14.10 -2.35 0.25
CA GLU A 97 -13.55 -2.98 1.45
C GLU A 97 -12.00 -2.95 1.48
N HIS A 98 -11.36 -3.03 0.32
CA HIS A 98 -9.91 -3.26 0.18
C HIS A 98 -9.23 -2.37 -0.88
N GLY A 99 -9.81 -1.22 -1.24
CA GLY A 99 -9.33 -0.39 -2.35
C GLY A 99 -7.84 0.01 -2.31
N GLN A 100 -7.23 0.14 -1.13
CA GLN A 100 -5.80 0.47 -0.99
C GLN A 100 -4.85 -0.71 -1.25
N SER A 101 -5.29 -1.95 -1.10
CA SER A 101 -4.48 -3.17 -1.28
C SER A 101 -4.85 -3.97 -2.54
N LEU A 102 -5.82 -3.50 -3.32
CA LEU A 102 -6.33 -4.17 -4.49
C LEU A 102 -5.48 -3.83 -5.72
N SER A 103 -4.86 -4.83 -6.33
CA SER A 103 -4.08 -4.69 -7.57
C SER A 103 -4.74 -5.50 -8.68
N CYS A 104 -5.12 -4.84 -9.77
CA CYS A 104 -5.70 -5.46 -10.96
C CYS A 104 -4.68 -5.47 -12.11
N PRO A 105 -3.84 -6.51 -12.23
CA PRO A 105 -3.02 -6.67 -13.41
C PRO A 105 -3.92 -7.00 -14.62
N CYS A 106 -3.70 -6.32 -15.73
CA CYS A 106 -4.38 -6.63 -16.98
C CYS A 106 -3.87 -7.98 -17.52
N SER A 107 -4.78 -8.93 -17.77
CA SER A 107 -4.43 -10.22 -18.38
C SER A 107 -3.95 -10.08 -19.84
N THR A 108 -4.43 -9.05 -20.54
CA THR A 108 -4.06 -8.73 -21.92
C THR A 108 -3.83 -7.23 -22.07
N VAL A 109 -2.86 -6.85 -22.89
CA VAL A 109 -2.50 -5.44 -23.15
C VAL A 109 -3.52 -4.75 -24.07
N MET A 110 -4.24 -5.53 -24.87
CA MET A 110 -5.25 -5.03 -25.80
C MET A 110 -6.41 -6.02 -25.89
N ILE A 111 -7.63 -5.49 -26.01
CA ILE A 111 -8.84 -6.26 -26.27
C ILE A 111 -9.22 -6.01 -27.73
N PRO A 112 -9.30 -7.06 -28.58
CA PRO A 112 -9.78 -6.94 -29.96
C PRO A 112 -11.16 -6.28 -30.03
N TYR A 113 -11.38 -5.40 -31.02
CA TYR A 113 -12.62 -4.62 -31.18
C TYR A 113 -13.87 -5.50 -31.32
N GLU A 114 -13.71 -6.64 -31.99
CA GLU A 114 -14.72 -7.70 -32.16
C GLU A 114 -15.28 -8.25 -30.84
N ASN A 115 -14.52 -8.19 -29.74
CA ASN A 115 -14.94 -8.76 -28.45
C ASN A 115 -15.90 -7.87 -27.66
N PHE A 116 -15.96 -6.57 -27.97
CA PHE A 116 -16.83 -5.63 -27.25
C PHE A 116 -17.76 -4.83 -28.16
N VAL A 117 -17.56 -4.86 -29.48
CA VAL A 117 -18.47 -4.26 -30.46
C VAL A 117 -19.06 -5.33 -31.35
N SER A 118 -20.35 -5.59 -31.16
CA SER A 118 -21.19 -6.35 -32.09
C SER A 118 -21.93 -5.35 -32.98
N ASN A 119 -21.52 -5.24 -34.24
CA ASN A 119 -22.22 -4.41 -35.22
C ASN A 119 -22.77 -5.29 -36.34
N ASN A 120 -24.09 -5.42 -36.40
CA ASN A 120 -24.79 -6.02 -37.54
C ASN A 120 -25.22 -4.90 -38.48
N VAL A 121 -24.40 -4.62 -39.49
CA VAL A 121 -24.72 -3.62 -40.51
C VAL A 121 -25.65 -4.25 -41.55
N THR A 122 -26.93 -3.92 -41.51
CA THR A 122 -27.87 -4.24 -42.58
C THR A 122 -27.81 -3.14 -43.64
N MET A 123 -27.11 -3.41 -44.75
CA MET A 123 -27.12 -2.52 -45.90
C MET A 123 -28.43 -2.72 -46.67
N HIS A 124 -29.24 -1.67 -46.77
CA HIS A 124 -30.37 -1.66 -47.70
C HIS A 124 -29.85 -1.55 -49.13
N PRO A 125 -30.37 -2.36 -50.08
CA PRO A 125 -29.95 -2.28 -51.47
C PRO A 125 -30.27 -0.89 -52.03
N ILE A 126 -29.32 -0.32 -52.79
CA ILE A 126 -29.46 1.01 -53.40
C ILE A 126 -30.75 1.09 -54.21
N CYS A 127 -31.14 -0.01 -54.87
CA CYS A 127 -32.34 -0.11 -55.71
C CYS A 127 -33.69 0.02 -54.95
N SER A 128 -33.70 0.02 -53.62
CA SER A 128 -34.90 0.33 -52.81
C SER A 128 -34.89 1.77 -52.26
N SER A 129 -33.90 2.58 -52.65
CA SER A 129 -33.84 3.98 -52.24
C SER A 129 -34.76 4.84 -53.08
N VAL A 130 -35.40 5.82 -52.45
CA VAL A 130 -36.17 6.89 -53.11
C VAL A 130 -35.32 7.61 -54.17
N PHE A 131 -33.99 7.62 -54.00
CA PHE A 131 -33.08 8.24 -54.95
C PHE A 131 -33.00 7.56 -56.32
N VAL A 132 -33.43 6.29 -56.43
CA VAL A 132 -33.46 5.53 -57.69
C VAL A 132 -34.87 5.50 -58.29
N GLU A 133 -35.83 6.11 -57.62
CA GLU A 133 -37.21 6.12 -58.08
C GLU A 133 -37.36 7.04 -59.29
N LYS A 134 -38.16 6.62 -60.27
CA LYS A 134 -38.33 7.34 -61.53
C LYS A 134 -38.78 8.80 -61.32
N GLN A 135 -39.68 9.02 -60.35
CA GLN A 135 -40.10 10.37 -59.97
C GLN A 135 -38.94 11.26 -59.49
N TRP A 136 -37.95 10.70 -58.80
CA TRP A 136 -36.80 11.44 -58.33
C TRP A 136 -35.80 11.71 -59.45
N ILE A 137 -35.59 10.74 -60.34
CA ILE A 137 -34.76 10.88 -61.54
C ILE A 137 -35.35 11.94 -62.48
N ASP A 138 -36.65 11.90 -62.75
CA ASP A 138 -37.34 12.91 -63.57
C ASP A 138 -37.23 14.30 -62.92
N GLY A 139 -37.23 14.35 -61.57
CA GLY A 139 -36.93 15.50 -60.72
C GLY A 139 -35.62 16.25 -61.05
N LEU A 140 -34.60 15.50 -61.49
CA LEU A 140 -33.28 16.05 -61.84
C LEU A 140 -33.27 16.75 -63.20
N TYR A 141 -34.15 16.35 -64.12
CA TYR A 141 -34.15 16.80 -65.52
C TYR A 141 -35.26 17.83 -65.84
N PHE A 142 -35.95 18.38 -64.83
CA PHE A 142 -36.93 19.44 -65.06
C PHE A 142 -36.27 20.69 -65.63
N ALA A 143 -36.66 21.08 -66.84
CA ALA A 143 -36.13 22.24 -67.56
C ALA A 143 -36.37 23.59 -66.82
N ASP A 144 -37.42 23.67 -66.01
CA ASP A 144 -37.82 24.88 -65.27
C ASP A 144 -37.35 24.91 -63.80
N ALA A 145 -36.49 23.97 -63.42
CA ALA A 145 -35.95 23.91 -62.07
C ALA A 145 -35.07 25.13 -61.76
N LYS A 146 -35.63 26.12 -61.06
CA LYS A 146 -34.81 27.22 -60.52
C LYS A 146 -33.88 26.64 -59.45
N PRO A 147 -32.56 26.89 -59.53
CA PRO A 147 -31.64 26.46 -58.49
C PRO A 147 -32.05 27.14 -57.17
N LEU A 148 -32.35 26.34 -56.16
CA LEU A 148 -32.81 26.83 -54.85
C LEU A 148 -31.67 27.47 -54.03
N GLY A 149 -30.42 27.32 -54.49
CA GLY A 149 -29.25 27.97 -53.92
C GLY A 149 -27.93 27.39 -54.40
N PRO A 150 -26.80 27.85 -53.84
CA PRO A 150 -25.46 27.34 -54.17
C PRO A 150 -25.26 25.85 -53.81
N TRP A 151 -26.02 25.36 -52.84
CA TRP A 151 -25.94 23.99 -52.30
C TRP A 151 -26.96 23.03 -52.93
N ASP A 152 -27.58 23.43 -54.05
CA ASP A 152 -28.54 22.56 -54.74
C ASP A 152 -27.80 21.36 -55.34
N PHE A 153 -28.08 20.17 -54.81
CA PHE A 153 -27.44 18.91 -55.21
C PHE A 153 -27.58 18.62 -56.72
N ARG A 154 -28.60 19.18 -57.40
CA ARG A 154 -28.79 19.05 -58.85
C ARG A 154 -27.67 19.69 -59.66
N LYS A 155 -26.94 20.66 -59.10
CA LYS A 155 -25.73 21.23 -59.73
C LYS A 155 -24.51 20.31 -59.68
N THR A 156 -24.47 19.38 -58.73
CA THR A 156 -23.34 18.44 -58.54
C THR A 156 -23.69 17.01 -58.97
N ALA A 157 -24.97 16.72 -59.22
CA ALA A 157 -25.46 15.40 -59.59
C ALA A 157 -25.33 15.09 -61.09
N PHE A 158 -24.96 16.07 -61.92
CA PHE A 158 -24.68 15.83 -63.33
C PHE A 158 -23.32 15.13 -63.47
N SER A 159 -23.30 13.91 -64.00
CA SER A 159 -22.07 13.23 -64.43
C SER A 159 -21.81 13.57 -65.90
N GLU A 160 -20.60 14.02 -66.23
CA GLU A 160 -20.11 14.11 -67.61
C GLU A 160 -20.05 12.73 -68.30
#